data_AF-A0A2E6TUV8-F1
#
_entry.id   AF-A0A2E6TUV8-F1
#
_cell.length_a   1.000
_cell.length_b   1.000
_cell.length_c   1.000
_cell.angle_alpha   90.00
_cell.angle_beta   90.00
_cell.angle_gamma   90.00
#
_symmetry.space_group_name_H-M   'P 1'
#
loop_
_entity.id
_entity.type
_entity.pdbx_description
1 polymer ?
#
loop_
_entity_poly.entity_id
_entity_poly.type
_entity_poly.pdbx_seq_one_letter_code
_entity_poly.pdbx_strand_id
1 'polypeptide(L)'
;MFKGGEAETGPANSNTGAGELPRPASLPGGQPVAGKTVPTKASRGKVAHVDAALGFVVIDFTFSALPPAGLRFGVFRNGLRVGEITTTKMVDEAFQVADINKGDIRMGDDVRLD
;
A
#
# COMPACT_ATOMS: atom_id res chain seq x y z
N MET A 1 -39.21 -65.30 17.32
CA MET A 1 -38.13 -66.31 17.39
C MET A 1 -37.30 -66.19 16.10
N PHE A 2 -36.00 -66.52 16.15
CA PHE A 2 -34.95 -66.35 15.12
C PHE A 2 -35.23 -67.18 13.83
N LYS A 3 -34.51 -67.17 12.69
CA LYS A 3 -33.20 -66.67 12.19
C LYS A 3 -33.35 -66.51 10.63
N GLY A 4 -32.64 -65.71 9.82
CA GLY A 4 -31.47 -64.82 9.97
C GLY A 4 -30.30 -65.20 9.03
N GLY A 5 -29.91 -64.36 8.05
CA GLY A 5 -28.86 -64.67 7.06
C GLY A 5 -28.44 -63.47 6.21
N GLU A 6 -27.14 -63.19 6.22
CA GLU A 6 -26.46 -61.97 5.80
C GLU A 6 -26.44 -61.69 4.28
N ALA A 7 -26.51 -60.41 3.89
CA ALA A 7 -25.63 -59.73 2.89
C ALA A 7 -26.26 -58.40 2.42
N GLU A 8 -25.82 -57.30 2.99
CA GLU A 8 -26.23 -55.95 2.60
C GLU A 8 -25.44 -55.47 1.36
N THR A 9 -26.10 -55.33 0.20
CA THR A 9 -25.79 -54.31 -0.82
C THR A 9 -26.99 -54.14 -1.75
N GLY A 10 -27.87 -53.18 -1.46
CA GLY A 10 -28.96 -52.77 -2.35
C GLY A 10 -28.51 -51.63 -3.28
N PRO A 11 -28.61 -51.77 -4.62
CA PRO A 11 -28.27 -50.69 -5.55
C PRO A 11 -29.53 -49.98 -6.08
N ALA A 12 -29.68 -48.68 -5.78
CA ALA A 12 -30.51 -47.71 -6.50
C ALA A 12 -30.34 -46.33 -5.84
N ASN A 13 -30.37 -45.17 -6.49
CA ASN A 13 -30.22 -44.69 -7.86
C ASN A 13 -30.39 -43.15 -7.71
N SER A 14 -29.79 -42.35 -8.58
CA SER A 14 -30.31 -41.01 -8.95
C SER A 14 -30.55 -39.94 -7.86
N ASN A 15 -29.47 -39.24 -7.51
CA ASN A 15 -29.35 -37.77 -7.63
C ASN A 15 -30.61 -36.90 -7.34
N THR A 16 -30.72 -36.35 -6.12
CA THR A 16 -31.53 -35.15 -5.82
C THR A 16 -30.65 -34.19 -5.02
N GLY A 17 -30.33 -33.04 -5.62
CA GLY A 17 -29.24 -32.18 -5.15
C GLY A 17 -29.64 -31.17 -4.07
N ALA A 18 -29.19 -31.41 -2.84
CA ALA A 18 -28.93 -30.39 -1.82
C ALA A 18 -27.94 -30.96 -0.79
N GLY A 19 -26.81 -30.27 -0.57
CA GLY A 19 -25.82 -30.66 0.46
C GLY A 19 -24.46 -31.12 -0.08
N GLU A 20 -23.55 -30.15 -0.22
CA GLU A 20 -22.19 -30.18 0.34
C GLU A 20 -21.43 -31.53 0.43
N LEU A 21 -20.47 -31.76 -0.48
CA LEU A 21 -19.23 -32.50 -0.17
C LEU A 21 -18.03 -31.80 -0.85
N PRO A 22 -16.82 -31.86 -0.25
CA PRO A 22 -15.84 -30.80 -0.41
C PRO A 22 -15.06 -30.84 -1.72
N ARG A 23 -14.80 -29.65 -2.29
CA ARG A 23 -13.83 -29.48 -3.38
C ARG A 23 -12.42 -29.86 -2.86
N PRO A 24 -11.54 -30.40 -3.72
CA PRO A 24 -10.15 -30.62 -3.35
C PRO A 24 -9.52 -29.30 -2.91
N ALA A 25 -8.84 -29.32 -1.76
CA ALA A 25 -8.33 -28.13 -1.12
C ALA A 25 -7.36 -27.38 -2.04
N SER A 26 -7.71 -26.15 -2.40
CA SER A 26 -6.76 -25.20 -2.98
C SER A 26 -5.58 -25.04 -2.04
N LEU A 27 -4.39 -25.43 -2.50
CA LEU A 27 -3.14 -25.17 -1.79
C LEU A 27 -3.07 -23.67 -1.43
N PRO A 28 -2.82 -23.29 -0.16
CA PRO A 28 -2.53 -21.90 0.21
C PRO A 28 -1.09 -21.54 -0.20
N GLY A 29 -0.77 -21.76 -1.48
CA GLY A 29 0.53 -21.55 -2.09
C GLY A 29 0.60 -20.20 -2.78
N GLY A 30 1.09 -19.19 -2.05
CA GLY A 30 1.31 -17.85 -2.60
C GLY A 30 0.06 -16.97 -2.61
N GLN A 31 -0.24 -16.37 -1.45
CA GLN A 31 -0.54 -14.94 -1.53
C GLN A 31 0.62 -14.30 -2.29
N PRO A 32 0.40 -13.51 -3.36
CA PRO A 32 1.41 -12.55 -3.76
C PRO A 32 1.58 -11.65 -2.53
N VAL A 33 2.68 -11.83 -1.80
CA VAL A 33 3.02 -11.07 -0.59
C VAL A 33 2.72 -9.63 -0.91
N ALA A 34 1.73 -9.05 -0.19
CA ALA A 34 1.09 -7.80 -0.58
C ALA A 34 2.18 -6.83 -0.98
N GLY A 35 2.28 -6.60 -2.30
CA GLY A 35 3.46 -5.99 -2.86
C GLY A 35 3.59 -4.66 -2.16
N LYS A 36 4.62 -4.52 -1.32
CA LYS A 36 5.20 -3.18 -1.17
C LYS A 36 5.58 -2.87 -2.60
N THR A 37 4.73 -2.09 -3.25
CA THR A 37 5.03 -1.37 -4.47
C THR A 37 6.10 -0.39 -4.03
N VAL A 38 7.32 -0.91 -3.82
CA VAL A 38 8.54 -0.13 -3.69
C VAL A 38 8.48 0.76 -4.92
N PRO A 39 8.25 2.07 -4.77
CA PRO A 39 8.14 2.91 -5.94
C PRO A 39 9.55 2.94 -6.52
N THR A 40 9.75 2.14 -7.56
CA THR A 40 11.07 1.83 -8.12
C THR A 40 11.70 3.04 -8.79
N LYS A 41 10.91 4.12 -8.95
CA LYS A 41 11.39 5.50 -8.92
C LYS A 41 11.12 6.06 -7.53
N ALA A 42 12.17 6.17 -6.71
CA ALA A 42 12.08 6.91 -5.46
C ALA A 42 11.73 8.36 -5.80
N SER A 43 10.49 8.79 -5.54
CA SER A 43 10.10 10.19 -5.77
C SER A 43 10.98 11.08 -4.91
N ARG A 44 11.81 11.89 -5.58
CA ARG A 44 12.78 12.78 -4.96
C ARG A 44 12.49 14.20 -5.40
N GLY A 45 12.25 15.07 -4.44
CA GLY A 45 12.05 16.49 -4.69
C GLY A 45 13.03 17.34 -3.91
N LYS A 46 12.93 18.66 -4.09
CA LYS A 46 13.51 19.65 -3.17
C LYS A 46 12.43 20.55 -2.61
N VAL A 47 12.65 21.03 -1.40
CA VAL A 47 11.75 22.03 -0.82
C VAL A 47 11.95 23.37 -1.54
N ALA A 48 10.98 23.79 -2.34
CA ALA A 48 10.99 25.07 -3.05
C ALA A 48 10.47 26.22 -2.18
N HIS A 49 9.50 25.93 -1.31
CA HIS A 49 8.94 26.92 -0.38
C HIS A 49 8.57 26.27 0.97
N VAL A 50 8.65 27.05 2.04
CA VAL A 50 8.22 26.65 3.40
C VAL A 50 7.39 27.78 3.99
N ASP A 51 6.16 27.48 4.37
CA ASP A 51 5.37 28.32 5.25
C ASP A 51 5.27 27.62 6.62
N ALA A 52 6.16 28.00 7.52
CA ALA A 52 6.19 27.45 8.88
C ALA A 52 5.07 28.00 9.78
N ALA A 53 4.40 29.09 9.40
CA ALA A 53 3.29 29.66 10.16
C ALA A 53 1.97 28.92 9.87
N LEU A 54 1.78 28.50 8.62
CA LEU A 54 0.64 27.68 8.16
C LEU A 54 0.95 26.18 8.16
N GLY A 55 2.19 25.78 8.39
CA GLY A 55 2.60 24.39 8.58
C GLY A 55 2.64 23.57 7.29
N PHE A 56 2.93 24.19 6.13
CA PHE A 56 3.05 23.49 4.85
C PHE A 56 4.35 23.81 4.12
N VAL A 57 4.70 22.96 3.16
CA VAL A 57 5.81 23.15 2.22
C VAL A 57 5.36 22.93 0.79
N VAL A 58 6.03 23.60 -0.15
CA VAL A 58 5.94 23.31 -1.58
C VAL A 58 7.18 22.53 -1.97
N ILE A 59 6.97 21.36 -2.56
CA ILE A 59 8.01 20.47 -3.06
C ILE A 59 8.09 20.63 -4.58
N ASP A 60 9.29 20.85 -5.10
CA ASP A 60 9.63 20.77 -6.52
C ASP A 60 10.05 19.33 -6.86
N PHE A 61 9.30 18.72 -7.78
CA PHE A 61 9.51 17.39 -8.34
C PHE A 61 9.93 17.43 -9.83
N THR A 62 10.34 18.58 -10.39
CA THR A 62 10.73 18.77 -11.82
C THR A 62 11.67 17.67 -12.34
N PHE A 63 12.54 17.12 -11.49
CA PHE A 63 13.53 16.09 -11.84
C PHE A 63 13.11 14.65 -11.43
N SER A 64 11.84 14.41 -11.13
CA SER A 64 11.34 13.15 -10.58
C SER A 64 9.93 12.81 -11.09
N ALA A 65 9.52 11.54 -10.92
CA ALA A 65 8.12 11.19 -11.03
C ALA A 65 7.32 11.87 -9.89
N LEU A 66 6.28 12.62 -10.27
CA LEU A 66 5.36 13.28 -9.36
C LEU A 66 4.59 12.20 -8.54
N PRO A 67 4.68 12.20 -7.20
CA PRO A 67 4.03 11.19 -6.38
C PRO A 67 2.54 11.45 -6.19
N PRO A 68 1.71 10.41 -5.99
CA PRO A 68 0.32 10.60 -5.59
C PRO A 68 0.23 11.32 -4.23
N ALA A 69 -0.88 12.02 -4.02
CA ALA A 69 -1.20 12.62 -2.73
C ALA A 69 -1.47 11.56 -1.64
N GLY A 70 -1.30 11.94 -0.38
CA GLY A 70 -1.43 11.08 0.80
C GLY A 70 -0.16 10.32 1.18
N LEU A 71 0.96 10.51 0.46
CA LEU A 71 2.23 9.84 0.74
C LEU A 71 3.06 10.64 1.74
N ARG A 72 3.75 9.93 2.63
CA ARG A 72 4.70 10.50 3.60
C ARG A 72 6.10 10.54 3.02
N PHE A 73 6.79 11.65 3.24
CA PHE A 73 8.17 11.87 2.82
C PHE A 73 9.04 12.24 4.02
N GLY A 74 10.25 11.69 4.07
CA GLY A 74 11.31 12.22 4.91
C GLY A 74 11.90 13.48 4.25
N VAL A 75 12.14 14.50 5.06
CA VAL A 75 12.91 15.69 4.65
C VAL A 75 14.32 15.58 5.23
N PHE A 76 15.33 15.77 4.38
CA PHE A 76 16.73 15.53 4.70
C PHE A 76 17.58 16.77 4.39
N ARG A 77 18.45 17.14 5.32
CA ARG A 77 19.46 18.20 5.17
C ARG A 77 20.84 17.59 5.36
N ASN A 78 21.72 17.73 4.37
CA ASN A 78 23.05 17.10 4.36
C ASN A 78 23.02 15.58 4.65
N GLY A 79 21.94 14.89 4.25
CA GLY A 79 21.72 13.47 4.51
C GLY A 79 21.09 13.11 5.86
N LEU A 80 20.99 14.04 6.81
CA LEU A 80 20.30 13.84 8.08
C LEU A 80 18.80 14.14 7.94
N ARG A 81 17.91 13.28 8.45
CA ARG A 81 16.46 13.55 8.47
C ARG A 81 16.15 14.70 9.42
N VAL A 82 15.70 15.83 8.89
CA VAL A 82 15.32 17.03 9.65
C VAL A 82 13.81 17.15 9.86
N GLY A 83 13.00 16.40 9.12
CA GLY A 83 11.54 16.41 9.26
C GLY A 83 10.80 15.28 8.53
N GLU A 84 9.48 15.36 8.58
CA GLU A 84 8.55 14.49 7.85
C GLU A 84 7.36 15.31 7.37
N ILE A 85 6.96 15.10 6.12
CA ILE A 85 5.84 15.80 5.47
C ILE A 85 4.87 14.80 4.84
N THR A 86 3.59 15.16 4.73
CA THR A 86 2.57 14.35 4.05
C THR A 86 2.06 15.13 2.85
N THR A 87 2.21 14.60 1.63
CA THR A 87 1.66 15.27 0.43
C THR A 87 0.14 15.33 0.53
N THR A 88 -0.45 16.50 0.30
CA THR A 88 -1.91 16.69 0.40
C THR A 88 -2.55 16.92 -0.94
N LYS A 89 -1.96 17.78 -1.78
CA LYS A 89 -2.51 18.10 -3.10
C LYS A 89 -1.41 18.49 -4.08
N MET A 90 -1.54 18.04 -5.32
CA MET A 90 -0.73 18.55 -6.43
C MET A 90 -1.23 19.96 -6.78
N VAL A 91 -0.31 20.92 -6.90
CA VAL A 91 -0.62 22.29 -7.30
C VAL A 91 -0.43 22.45 -8.80
N ASP A 92 0.61 21.81 -9.34
CA ASP A 92 1.00 21.85 -10.74
C ASP A 92 1.68 20.53 -11.15
N GLU A 93 2.11 20.42 -12.40
CA GLU A 93 2.78 19.24 -12.98
C GLU A 93 4.17 18.98 -12.37
N ALA A 94 4.82 20.00 -11.81
CA ALA A 94 6.11 19.90 -11.11
C ALA A 94 6.05 20.24 -9.61
N PHE A 95 4.98 20.88 -9.12
CA PHE A 95 4.90 21.39 -7.75
C PHE A 95 3.77 20.75 -6.95
N GLN A 96 4.09 20.30 -5.74
CA GLN A 96 3.15 19.62 -4.85
C GLN A 96 3.24 20.17 -3.44
N VAL A 97 2.09 20.41 -2.82
CA VAL A 97 2.00 20.85 -1.43
C VAL A 97 1.97 19.65 -0.51
N ALA A 98 2.66 19.78 0.62
CA ALA A 98 2.68 18.81 1.69
C ALA A 98 2.61 19.50 3.05
N ASP A 99 1.88 18.90 3.99
CA ASP A 99 1.77 19.36 5.36
C ASP A 99 3.01 18.93 6.15
N ILE A 100 3.48 19.78 7.06
CA ILE A 100 4.59 19.50 7.97
C ILE A 100 4.07 18.71 9.17
N ASN A 101 4.42 17.42 9.24
CA ASN A 101 4.08 16.61 10.41
C ASN A 101 5.00 16.89 11.60
N LYS A 102 6.30 17.07 11.34
CA LYS A 102 7.34 17.34 12.35
C LYS A 102 8.62 17.84 11.72
N GLY A 103 9.41 18.55 12.53
CA GLY A 103 10.79 18.91 12.21
C GLY A 103 10.97 20.35 11.71
N ASP A 104 12.22 20.69 11.47
CA ASP A 104 12.69 22.03 11.11
C ASP A 104 13.08 22.02 9.63
N ILE A 105 12.09 22.25 8.76
CA ILE A 105 12.24 22.17 7.30
C ILE A 105 12.57 23.54 6.73
N ARG A 106 13.46 23.60 5.74
CA ARG A 106 13.88 24.83 5.04
C ARG A 106 13.89 24.62 3.53
N MET A 107 13.80 25.73 2.80
CA MET A 107 14.06 25.76 1.37
C MET A 107 15.42 25.13 1.04
N GLY A 108 15.47 24.34 -0.02
CA GLY A 108 16.68 23.62 -0.47
C GLY A 108 16.89 22.23 0.16
N ASP A 109 16.14 21.84 1.20
CA ASP A 109 16.21 20.50 1.76
C ASP A 109 15.78 19.43 0.73
N ASP A 110 16.38 18.23 0.83
CA ASP A 110 16.00 17.07 0.01
C ASP A 110 14.72 16.44 0.54
N VAL A 111 13.76 16.19 -0.34
CA VAL A 111 12.53 15.44 -0.04
C VAL A 111 12.65 14.06 -0.67
N ARG A 112 12.44 13.00 0.12
CA ARG A 112 12.56 11.60 -0.33
C ARG A 112 11.45 10.77 0.30
N LEU A 113 10.87 9.84 -0.46
CA LEU A 113 9.89 8.91 0.11
C LEU A 113 10.56 8.07 1.22
N ASP A 114 9.85 7.90 2.33
CA ASP A 114 10.26 7.14 3.52
C ASP A 114 9.85 5.65 3.43
#